data_AF-A0A932ZRY4-F1
#
_entry.id   AF-A0A932ZRY4-F1
#
_cell.length_a   1.000
_cell.length_b   1.000
_cell.length_c   1.000
_cell.angle_alpha   90.00
_cell.angle_beta   90.00
_cell.angle_gamma   90.00
#
_symmetry.space_group_name_H-M   'P 1'
#
loop_
_entity.id
_entity.type
_entity.pdbx_description
1 polymer ?
#
loop_
_entity_poly.entity_id
_entity_poly.type
_entity_poly.pdbx_seq_one_letter_code
_entity_poly.pdbx_strand_id
1 'polypeptide(L)'
;MPAKKPDPEAGPPKPFGQLVVDRGFATRAQVEDALRAQRETDQAGHPHKLIGIVMLEMGFLSSTQLIEILKEYEKRGDRRQ
;
A
#
# COMPACT_ATOMS: atom_id res chain seq x y z
N MET A 1 -12.83 -7.11 -22.11
CA MET A 1 -12.88 -7.19 -20.64
C MET A 1 -12.92 -5.76 -20.09
N PRO A 2 -14.04 -5.20 -19.61
CA PRO A 2 -14.06 -3.79 -19.23
C PRO A 2 -14.11 -3.63 -17.71
N ALA A 3 -12.98 -3.34 -17.08
CA ALA A 3 -12.92 -2.82 -15.73
C ALA A 3 -12.18 -1.48 -15.74
N LYS A 4 -13.00 -0.44 -15.85
CA LYS A 4 -12.86 0.95 -15.40
C LYS A 4 -11.46 1.54 -15.24
N LYS A 5 -11.20 2.58 -16.05
CA LYS A 5 -10.23 3.65 -15.75
C LYS A 5 -10.49 4.16 -14.32
N PRO A 6 -9.49 4.22 -13.43
CA PRO A 6 -9.59 5.04 -12.24
C PRO A 6 -9.11 6.45 -12.57
N ASP A 7 -9.93 7.42 -12.18
CA ASP A 7 -9.73 8.86 -12.30
C ASP A 7 -8.44 9.36 -11.60
N PRO A 8 -7.85 10.47 -12.06
CA PRO A 8 -6.56 10.94 -11.61
C PRO A 8 -6.71 11.94 -10.46
N GLU A 9 -7.00 11.55 -9.22
CA GLU A 9 -7.07 12.54 -8.13
C GLU A 9 -6.80 11.95 -6.73
N ALA A 10 -5.95 12.66 -5.98
CA ALA A 10 -5.26 12.31 -4.73
C ALA A 10 -4.05 11.37 -4.88
N GLY A 11 -2.90 11.97 -5.20
CA GLY A 11 -1.59 11.30 -5.19
C GLY A 11 -1.29 10.62 -3.85
N PRO A 12 -0.61 9.47 -3.84
CA PRO A 12 -0.46 8.66 -2.63
C PRO A 12 0.36 9.39 -1.58
N PRO A 13 0.09 9.18 -0.27
CA PRO A 13 1.09 9.48 0.73
C PRO A 13 2.34 8.64 0.41
N LYS A 14 3.42 9.33 0.04
CA LYS A 14 4.81 8.86 -0.03
C LYS A 14 5.12 7.95 1.18
N PRO A 15 6.08 6.99 1.15
CA PRO A 15 6.77 6.27 0.05
C PRO A 15 6.49 4.74 -0.10
N PHE A 16 5.62 4.10 0.69
CA PHE A 16 5.53 2.62 0.74
C PHE A 16 5.05 2.01 -0.58
N GLY A 17 3.91 2.46 -1.11
CA GLY A 17 3.36 1.96 -2.37
C GLY A 17 4.30 2.19 -3.56
N GLN A 18 5.07 3.28 -3.55
CA GLN A 18 6.08 3.55 -4.58
C GLN A 18 7.26 2.56 -4.46
N LEU A 19 7.70 2.24 -3.24
CA LEU A 19 8.77 1.27 -2.98
C LEU A 19 8.40 -0.14 -3.47
N VAL A 20 7.15 -0.53 -3.22
CA VAL A 20 6.64 -1.84 -3.64
C VAL A 20 6.61 -1.95 -5.17
N VAL A 21 6.24 -0.88 -5.87
CA VAL A 21 6.23 -0.84 -7.33
C VAL A 21 7.65 -0.77 -7.90
N ASP A 22 8.54 0.01 -7.28
CA ASP A 22 9.94 0.15 -7.68
C ASP A 22 10.70 -1.18 -7.57
N ARG A 23 10.41 -1.96 -6.52
CA ARG A 23 10.94 -3.31 -6.33
C ARG A 23 10.30 -4.36 -7.26
N GLY A 24 9.20 -4.03 -7.93
CA GLY A 24 8.46 -4.97 -8.78
C GLY A 24 7.65 -6.01 -8.00
N PHE A 25 7.41 -5.81 -6.71
CA PHE A 25 6.62 -6.75 -5.89
C PHE A 25 5.12 -6.61 -6.11
N ALA A 26 4.64 -5.41 -6.44
CA ALA A 26 3.25 -5.19 -6.85
C ALA A 26 3.18 -4.13 -7.95
N THR A 27 2.08 -4.12 -8.68
CA THR A 27 1.78 -3.09 -9.68
C THR A 27 1.12 -1.88 -9.05
N ARG A 28 1.18 -0.75 -9.77
CA ARG A 28 0.51 0.49 -9.34
C ARG A 28 -1.00 0.27 -9.15
N ALA A 29 -1.62 -0.51 -10.02
CA ALA A 29 -3.03 -0.89 -9.91
C ALA A 29 -3.34 -1.66 -8.60
N GLN A 30 -2.48 -2.62 -8.21
CA GLN A 30 -2.64 -3.36 -6.95
C GLN A 30 -2.46 -2.47 -5.72
N VAL A 31 -1.53 -1.52 -5.77
CA VAL A 31 -1.35 -0.52 -4.71
C VAL A 31 -2.60 0.37 -4.60
N GLU A 32 -3.17 0.78 -5.72
CA GLU A 32 -4.39 1.59 -5.75
C GLU A 32 -5.60 0.86 -5.19
N ASP A 33 -5.75 -0.43 -5.52
CA ASP A 33 -6.82 -1.27 -4.99
C ASP A 33 -6.68 -1.45 -3.47
N ALA A 34 -5.45 -1.65 -2.99
CA ALA A 34 -5.16 -1.69 -1.56
C ALA A 34 -5.46 -0.37 -0.85
N LEU A 35 -5.16 0.76 -1.49
CA LEU A 35 -5.45 2.08 -0.94
C LEU A 35 -6.95 2.32 -0.83
N ARG A 36 -7.73 1.81 -1.79
CA ARG A 36 -9.19 1.86 -1.72
C ARG A 36 -9.72 1.04 -0.54
N ALA A 37 -9.29 -0.22 -0.42
CA ALA A 37 -9.68 -1.09 0.69
C ALA A 37 -9.27 -0.51 2.07
N GLN A 38 -8.08 0.09 2.15
CA GLN A 38 -7.59 0.77 3.35
C GLN A 38 -8.50 1.96 3.71
N ARG A 39 -8.86 2.81 2.74
CA ARG A 39 -9.76 3.97 2.95
C ARG A 39 -11.17 3.56 3.34
N GLU A 40 -11.70 2.47 2.79
CA GLU A 40 -13.00 1.93 3.21
C GLU A 40 -12.96 1.44 4.65
N THR A 41 -11.88 0.76 5.04
CA THR A 41 -11.66 0.28 6.41
C THR A 41 -11.51 1.46 7.39
N ASP A 42 -10.82 2.51 6.97
CA ASP A 42 -10.62 3.73 7.75
C ASP A 42 -11.94 4.46 8.05
N GLN A 43 -12.76 4.61 7.01
CA GLN A 43 -14.08 5.21 7.11
C GLN A 43 -15.05 4.37 7.95
N ALA A 44 -14.81 3.06 8.07
CA ALA A 44 -15.56 2.18 8.96
C ALA A 44 -15.20 2.36 10.45
N GLY A 45 -14.31 3.30 10.79
CA GLY A 45 -13.90 3.57 12.18
C GLY A 45 -12.94 2.53 12.74
N HIS A 46 -12.33 1.71 11.88
CA HIS A 46 -11.28 0.79 12.28
C HIS A 46 -9.94 1.52 12.40
N PRO A 47 -9.01 1.02 13.23
CA PRO A 47 -7.68 1.61 13.33
C PRO A 47 -7.01 1.64 11.95
N HIS A 48 -6.35 2.75 11.62
CA HIS A 48 -5.57 2.93 10.40
C HIS A 48 -4.64 1.73 10.17
N LYS A 49 -5.06 0.78 9.33
CA LYS A 49 -4.22 -0.38 8.97
C LYS A 49 -3.13 0.08 8.02
N LEU A 50 -1.92 -0.45 8.17
CA LEU A 50 -0.82 -0.20 7.23
C LEU A 50 -1.17 -0.77 5.85
N ILE A 51 -0.91 0.01 4.79
CA ILE A 51 -1.19 -0.41 3.41
C ILE A 51 -0.51 -1.74 3.06
N GLY A 52 0.70 -1.98 3.58
CA GLY A 52 1.41 -3.24 3.37
C GLY A 52 0.69 -4.45 3.96
N ILE A 53 -0.01 -4.29 5.08
CA ILE A 53 -0.84 -5.37 5.68
C ILE A 53 -2.05 -5.63 4.80
N VAL A 54 -2.73 -4.58 4.33
CA VAL A 54 -3.86 -4.72 3.41
C VAL A 54 -3.43 -5.43 2.11
N MET A 55 -2.26 -5.07 1.57
CA MET A 55 -1.69 -5.75 0.39
C MET A 55 -1.35 -7.21 0.66
N LEU A 56 -0.92 -7.57 1.88
CA LEU A 56 -0.68 -8.96 2.26
C LEU A 56 -1.97 -9.75 2.43
N GLU A 57 -2.98 -9.17 3.09
CA GLU A 57 -4.30 -9.80 3.25
C GLU A 57 -4.97 -10.06 1.89
N MET A 58 -4.76 -9.17 0.91
CA MET A 58 -5.24 -9.34 -0.46
C MET A 58 -4.36 -10.25 -1.34
N GLY A 59 -3.22 -10.73 -0.82
CA GLY A 59 -2.31 -11.60 -1.56
C GLY A 59 -1.48 -10.89 -2.64
N PHE A 60 -1.39 -9.55 -2.60
CA PHE A 60 -0.51 -8.78 -3.48
C PHE A 60 0.95 -8.82 -3.02
N LEU A 61 1.19 -9.07 -1.74
CA LEU A 61 2.53 -9.24 -1.16
C LEU A 61 2.57 -10.48 -0.28
N SER A 62 3.70 -11.20 -0.34
CA SER A 62 4.02 -12.21 0.66
C SER A 62 4.53 -11.56 1.95
N SER A 63 4.40 -12.28 3.07
CA SER A 63 4.92 -11.85 4.38
C SER A 63 6.40 -11.49 4.33
N THR A 64 7.22 -12.25 3.60
CA THR A 64 8.64 -11.93 3.40
C THR A 64 8.83 -10.58 2.69
N GLN A 65 8.09 -10.36 1.60
CA GLN A 65 8.17 -9.13 0.79
C GLN A 65 7.71 -7.91 1.57
N LEU A 66 6.62 -8.08 2.32
CA LEU A 66 6.12 -7.07 3.23
C LEU A 66 7.16 -6.69 4.28
N ILE A 67 7.80 -7.68 4.93
CA ILE A 67 8.85 -7.44 5.94
C ILE A 67 10.07 -6.74 5.35
N GLU A 68 10.49 -7.10 4.13
CA GLU A 68 11.61 -6.43 3.45
C GLU A 68 11.34 -4.95 3.19
N ILE A 69 10.16 -4.64 2.63
CA ILE A 69 9.75 -3.25 2.39
C ILE A 69 9.57 -2.51 3.73
N LEU A 70 8.98 -3.14 4.75
CA LEU A 70 8.81 -2.56 6.09
C LEU A 70 10.14 -2.19 6.73
N LYS A 71 11.14 -3.08 6.67
CA LYS A 71 12.49 -2.79 7.17
C LYS A 71 13.10 -1.58 6.47
N GLU A 72 12.91 -1.45 5.16
CA GLU A 72 13.42 -0.30 4.41
C GLU A 72 12.66 0.98 4.75
N TYR A 73 11.36 0.87 4.98
CA TYR A 73 10.47 1.98 5.33
C TYR A 73 10.69 2.47 6.76
N GLU A 74 10.83 1.58 7.75
CA GLU A 74 11.09 1.89 9.15
C GLU A 74 12.41 2.66 9.30
N LYS A 75 13.45 2.24 8.57
CA LYS A 75 14.74 2.96 8.47
C LYS A 75 14.62 4.41 7.97
N ARG A 76 13.55 4.74 7.23
CA ARG A 76 13.25 6.10 6.75
C ARG A 76 12.24 6.83 7.63
N GLY A 77 11.34 6.10 8.30
CA GLY A 77 10.28 6.61 9.17
C GLY A 77 10.76 7.05 10.56
N ASP A 78 11.89 6.51 11.01
CA ASP A 78 12.54 6.85 12.30
C ASP A 78 13.05 8.31 12.38
N ARG A 79 12.95 9.09 11.31
CA ARG A 79 13.22 10.54 11.31
C ARG A 79 12.00 11.39 11.66
N ARG A 80 11.01 10.81 12.35
CA ARG A 80 9.88 11.50 13.00
C ARG A 80 9.65 10.97 14.42
N GLN A 81 10.60 11.23 15.31
CA GLN A 81 10.31 11.56 16.70
C GLN A 81 11.37 12.51 17.24
#